data_AF-A0A654DPK5-F1
#
_entry.id   AF-A0A654DPK5-F1
#
_cell.length_a   1.000
_cell.length_b   1.000
_cell.length_c   1.000
_cell.angle_alpha   90.00
_cell.angle_beta   90.00
_cell.angle_gamma   90.00
#
_symmetry.space_group_name_H-M   'P 1'
#
loop_
_entity.id
_entity.type
_entity.pdbx_description
1 polymer ?
#
loop_
_entity_poly.entity_id
_entity_poly.type
_entity_poly.pdbx_seq_one_letter_code
_entity_poly.pdbx_strand_id
1 'polypeptide(L)'
;MTGYTEFRQSGPCLIAWQGPTPVAQIAWDAAESGWYINFLSVEQPQLLAPLLSKFRKLWRRSGKPTLSFHASPDNQVIGRLIGILGAECSAGLYTIVDLDHSTEGNHHG
;
A
#
# COMPACT_ATOMS: atom_id res chain seq x y z
N MET A 1 -9.92 -25.43 -12.56
CA MET A 1 -10.19 -24.72 -11.29
C MET A 1 -9.23 -23.54 -11.21
N THR A 2 -9.68 -22.33 -11.54
CA THR A 2 -8.92 -21.12 -11.24
C THR A 2 -9.10 -20.83 -9.75
N GLY A 3 -8.04 -21.03 -8.95
CA GLY A 3 -8.09 -20.80 -7.52
C GLY A 3 -8.52 -19.37 -7.22
N TYR A 4 -9.63 -19.19 -6.51
CA TYR A 4 -10.10 -17.88 -6.09
C TYR A 4 -9.07 -17.27 -5.13
N THR A 5 -8.57 -16.07 -5.44
CA THR A 5 -7.64 -15.35 -4.55
C THR A 5 -8.43 -14.58 -3.51
N GLU A 6 -8.20 -14.90 -2.25
CA GLU A 6 -8.85 -14.27 -1.11
C GLU A 6 -7.88 -13.32 -0.41
N PHE A 7 -8.35 -12.10 -0.07
CA PHE A 7 -7.52 -11.11 0.61
C PHE A 7 -8.00 -10.96 2.05
N ARG A 8 -7.13 -11.23 3.01
CA ARG A 8 -7.44 -11.20 4.44
C ARG A 8 -6.52 -10.22 5.14
N GLN A 9 -7.12 -9.33 5.93
CA GLN A 9 -6.38 -8.46 6.84
C GLN A 9 -6.17 -9.19 8.17
N SER A 10 -4.95 -9.14 8.70
CA SER A 10 -4.59 -9.68 10.02
C SER A 10 -3.67 -8.68 10.71
N GLY A 11 -4.23 -7.84 11.58
CA GLY A 11 -3.47 -6.73 12.17
C GLY A 11 -2.98 -5.73 11.10
N PRO A 12 -1.74 -5.24 11.19
CA PRO A 12 -1.17 -4.32 10.21
C PRO A 12 -0.54 -5.10 9.03
N CYS A 13 -1.29 -6.10 8.53
CA CYS A 13 -0.88 -6.96 7.43
C CYS A 13 -2.08 -7.31 6.57
N LEU A 14 -1.89 -7.30 5.24
CA LEU A 14 -2.85 -7.73 4.25
C LEU A 14 -2.21 -8.83 3.40
N ILE A 15 -2.84 -10.00 3.38
CA ILE A 15 -2.32 -11.21 2.74
C ILE A 15 -3.30 -11.68 1.68
N ALA A 16 -2.80 -12.00 0.49
CA ALA A 16 -3.52 -12.70 -0.56
C ALA A 16 -3.25 -14.21 -0.45
N TRP A 17 -4.32 -15.01 -0.38
CA TRP A 17 -4.30 -16.46 -0.24
C TRP A 17 -4.90 -17.12 -1.49
N GLN A 18 -4.30 -18.21 -1.94
CA GLN A 18 -4.89 -19.14 -2.90
C GLN A 18 -5.00 -20.51 -2.21
N GLY A 19 -6.20 -20.84 -1.73
CA GLY A 19 -6.38 -21.99 -0.84
C GLY A 19 -5.61 -21.79 0.47
N PRO A 20 -4.81 -22.77 0.93
CA PRO A 20 -4.01 -22.67 2.15
C PRO A 20 -2.68 -21.93 1.97
N THR A 21 -2.33 -21.48 0.77
CA THR A 21 -1.03 -20.90 0.46
C THR A 21 -1.10 -19.37 0.39
N PRO A 22 -0.29 -18.64 1.17
CA PRO A 22 -0.13 -17.20 0.99
C PRO A 22 0.74 -16.94 -0.25
N VAL A 23 0.29 -16.07 -1.15
CA VAL A 23 0.92 -15.84 -2.45
C VAL A 23 1.31 -14.37 -2.68
N ALA A 24 0.83 -13.47 -1.83
CA ALA A 24 1.30 -12.10 -1.75
C ALA A 24 0.96 -11.49 -0.38
N GLN A 25 1.77 -10.56 0.10
CA GLN A 25 1.63 -9.95 1.41
C GLN A 25 2.19 -8.54 1.40
N ILE A 26 1.48 -7.63 2.08
CA ILE A 26 1.97 -6.31 2.45
C ILE A 26 1.77 -6.12 3.95
N ALA A 27 2.82 -5.71 4.66
CA ALA A 27 2.75 -5.35 6.07
C ALA A 27 3.27 -3.93 6.28
N TRP A 28 2.77 -3.28 7.32
CA TRP A 28 3.09 -1.90 7.62
C TRP A 28 3.22 -1.68 9.13
N ASP A 29 3.90 -0.60 9.49
CA ASP A 29 3.85 -0.01 10.82
C ASP A 29 2.91 1.19 10.78
N ALA A 30 1.99 1.27 11.74
CA ALA A 30 1.06 2.38 11.86
C ALA A 30 1.55 3.35 12.95
N ALA A 31 1.80 4.61 12.56
CA ALA A 31 2.12 5.71 13.46
C ALA A 31 1.04 6.79 13.38
N GLU A 32 1.12 7.81 14.24
CA GLU A 32 0.27 9.00 14.13
C GLU A 32 0.50 9.74 12.81
N SER A 33 1.77 9.90 12.44
CA SER A 33 2.21 10.62 11.24
C SER A 33 1.87 9.94 9.92
N GLY A 34 1.58 8.64 9.92
CA GLY A 34 1.38 7.87 8.69
C GLY A 34 1.49 6.37 8.86
N TRP A 35 1.40 5.66 7.74
CA TRP A 35 1.77 4.25 7.64
C TRP A 35 3.13 4.12 6.98
N TYR A 36 3.92 3.15 7.42
CA TYR A 36 5.20 2.81 6.82
C TYR A 36 5.18 1.35 6.35
N ILE A 37 5.32 1.08 5.05
CA ILE A 37 5.42 -0.28 4.54
C ILE A 37 6.80 -0.83 4.90
N ASN A 38 6.82 -1.83 5.78
CA ASN A 38 8.04 -2.49 6.23
C ASN A 38 8.29 -3.82 5.50
N PHE A 39 7.27 -4.38 4.84
CA PHE A 39 7.38 -5.63 4.11
C PHE A 39 6.41 -5.70 2.94
N LEU A 40 6.92 -6.13 1.78
CA LEU A 40 6.13 -6.44 0.59
C LEU A 40 6.72 -7.67 -0.08
N SER A 41 5.92 -8.73 -0.18
CA SER A 41 6.26 -9.95 -0.92
C SER A 41 5.14 -10.28 -1.89
N VAL A 42 5.49 -10.59 -3.14
CA VAL A 42 4.53 -10.95 -4.18
C VAL A 42 5.13 -12.08 -5.00
N GLU A 43 4.69 -13.31 -4.74
CA GLU A 43 5.16 -14.49 -5.48
C GLU A 43 4.57 -14.53 -6.90
N GLN A 44 3.37 -13.97 -7.06
CA GLN A 44 2.63 -13.92 -8.31
C GLN A 44 2.47 -12.47 -8.78
N PRO A 45 3.24 -12.00 -9.78
CA PRO A 45 3.27 -10.59 -10.20
C PRO A 45 1.90 -9.98 -10.55
N GLN A 46 0.96 -10.80 -11.03
CA GLN A 46 -0.41 -10.40 -11.33
C GLN A 46 -1.21 -9.96 -10.09
N LEU A 47 -0.80 -10.39 -8.89
CA LEU A 47 -1.45 -10.04 -7.62
C LEU A 47 -0.96 -8.71 -7.04
N LEU A 48 0.11 -8.13 -7.57
CA LEU A 48 0.65 -6.86 -7.07
C LEU A 48 -0.40 -5.74 -7.17
N ALA A 49 -0.97 -5.51 -8.35
CA ALA A 49 -1.96 -4.45 -8.54
C ALA A 49 -3.22 -4.59 -7.64
N PRO A 50 -3.89 -5.75 -7.55
CA PRO A 50 -5.05 -5.90 -6.66
C PRO A 50 -4.67 -5.84 -5.18
N LEU A 51 -3.48 -6.31 -4.77
CA LEU A 51 -2.98 -6.17 -3.41
C LEU A 51 -2.80 -4.69 -3.04
N LEU A 52 -2.10 -3.92 -3.88
CA LEU A 52 -1.88 -2.49 -3.69
C LEU A 52 -3.19 -1.70 -3.67
N SER A 53 -4.14 -2.05 -4.55
CA SER A 53 -5.46 -1.41 -4.59
C SER A 53 -6.24 -1.60 -3.28
N LYS A 54 -6.25 -2.82 -2.74
CA LYS A 54 -6.90 -3.12 -1.46
C LYS A 54 -6.19 -2.45 -0.29
N PHE A 55 -4.86 -2.50 -0.27
CA PHE A 55 -4.05 -1.83 0.74
C PHE A 55 -4.28 -0.30 0.75
N ARG A 56 -4.29 0.35 -0.42
CA ARG A 56 -4.60 1.79 -0.55
C ARG A 56 -5.96 2.13 0.06
N LYS A 57 -6.98 1.30 -0.16
CA LYS A 57 -8.31 1.49 0.44
C LYS A 57 -8.29 1.37 1.96
N LEU A 58 -7.49 0.45 2.51
CA LEU A 58 -7.31 0.32 3.96
C LEU A 58 -6.61 1.54 4.55
N TRP A 59 -5.51 1.97 3.93
CA TRP A 59 -4.77 3.16 4.35
C TRP A 59 -5.66 4.41 4.34
N ARG A 60 -6.40 4.66 3.25
CA ARG A 60 -7.33 5.81 3.18
C ARG A 60 -8.39 5.78 4.27
N ARG A 61 -8.98 4.62 4.53
CA ARG A 61 -9.97 4.44 5.62
C ARG A 61 -9.38 4.66 7.01
N SER A 62 -8.05 4.53 7.17
CA SER A 62 -7.39 4.79 8.44
C SER A 62 -7.24 6.27 8.77
N GLY A 63 -7.51 7.16 7.81
CA GLY A 63 -7.38 8.62 7.97
C GLY A 63 -5.93 9.09 8.11
N LYS A 64 -4.96 8.23 7.80
CA LYS A 64 -3.54 8.55 7.97
C LYS A 64 -3.05 9.40 6.80
N PRO A 65 -2.36 10.52 7.07
CA PRO A 65 -2.07 11.52 6.04
C PRO A 65 -0.96 11.09 5.09
N THR A 66 -0.08 10.19 5.53
CA THR A 66 1.06 9.74 4.73
C THR A 66 1.19 8.22 4.68
N LEU A 67 1.75 7.75 3.58
CA LEU A 67 2.20 6.38 3.35
C LEU A 67 3.64 6.41 2.86
N SER A 68 4.55 5.83 3.63
CA SER A 68 5.97 5.81 3.32
C SER A 68 6.51 4.40 3.14
N PHE A 69 7.59 4.23 2.38
CA PHE A 69 8.25 2.95 2.19
C PHE A 69 9.68 3.12 1.68
N HIS A 70 10.61 2.27 2.14
CA HIS A 70 11.96 2.22 1.59
C HIS A 70 12.04 1.25 0.43
N ALA A 71 12.75 1.64 -0.63
CA ALA A 71 12.90 0.75 -1.75
C ALA A 71 14.10 1.09 -2.65
N SER A 72 14.74 0.07 -3.24
CA SER A 72 15.90 0.24 -4.12
C SER A 72 15.49 0.68 -5.53
N PRO A 73 16.22 1.60 -6.20
CA PRO A 73 15.85 2.13 -7.52
C PRO A 73 15.51 1.08 -8.59
N ASP A 74 16.09 -0.12 -8.50
CA ASP A 74 15.92 -1.21 -9.46
C ASP A 74 14.62 -2.01 -9.33
N ASN A 75 13.84 -1.75 -8.28
CA ASN A 75 12.67 -2.57 -7.99
C ASN A 75 11.46 -2.09 -8.81
N GLN A 76 11.14 -2.75 -9.92
CA GLN A 76 10.00 -2.45 -10.80
C GLN A 76 8.65 -2.36 -10.05
N VAL A 77 8.55 -3.02 -8.89
CA VAL A 77 7.43 -2.96 -7.96
C VAL A 77 7.20 -1.53 -7.42
N ILE A 78 8.28 -0.79 -7.17
CA ILE A 78 8.25 0.62 -6.77
C ILE A 78 7.66 1.47 -7.87
N GLY A 79 8.13 1.31 -9.11
CA GLY A 79 7.64 2.10 -10.25
C GLY A 79 6.11 2.00 -10.39
N ARG A 80 5.53 0.83 -10.07
CA ARG A 80 4.08 0.64 -10.02
C ARG A 80 3.44 1.27 -8.79
N LEU A 81 4.04 1.15 -7.60
CA LEU A 81 3.59 1.83 -6.38
C LEU A 81 3.56 3.35 -6.57
N ILE A 82 4.65 3.95 -7.01
CA ILE A 82 4.80 5.39 -7.28
C ILE A 82 3.85 5.82 -8.40
N GLY A 83 3.83 5.10 -9.53
CA GLY A 83 3.00 5.46 -10.68
C GLY A 83 1.50 5.48 -10.37
N ILE A 84 1.05 4.73 -9.35
CA ILE A 84 -0.35 4.72 -8.88
C ILE A 84 -0.60 5.84 -7.85
N LEU A 85 0.43 6.34 -7.16
CA LEU A 85 0.31 7.07 -5.91
C LEU A 85 1.01 8.44 -5.86
N GLY A 86 1.83 8.82 -6.86
CA GLY A 86 2.48 10.13 -6.91
C GLY A 86 3.45 10.39 -5.76
N ALA A 87 4.29 9.41 -5.43
CA ALA A 87 5.21 9.50 -4.28
C ALA A 87 6.37 10.48 -4.51
N GLU A 88 6.74 11.22 -3.47
CA GLU A 88 7.99 11.98 -3.39
C GLU A 88 9.12 11.08 -2.87
N CYS A 89 10.35 11.28 -3.34
CA CYS A 89 11.51 10.46 -2.96
C CYS A 89 12.61 11.33 -2.33
N SER A 90 13.10 10.91 -1.16
CA SER A 90 14.29 11.46 -0.53
C SER A 90 15.13 10.34 0.08
N ALA A 91 16.41 10.25 -0.30
CA ALA A 91 17.36 9.24 0.21
C ALA A 91 16.86 7.77 0.15
N GLY A 92 16.03 7.41 -0.84
CA GLY A 92 15.48 6.06 -0.99
C GLY A 92 14.22 5.77 -0.15
N LEU A 93 13.76 6.76 0.62
CA LEU A 93 12.44 6.77 1.25
C LEU A 93 11.45 7.43 0.29
N TYR A 94 10.43 6.68 -0.10
CA TYR A 94 9.30 7.19 -0.86
C TYR A 94 8.15 7.51 0.09
N THR A 95 7.56 8.69 -0.04
CA THR A 95 6.41 9.12 0.76
C THR A 95 5.30 9.62 -0.14
N ILE A 96 4.11 9.13 0.12
CA ILE A 96 2.87 9.52 -0.54
C ILE A 96 2.04 10.28 0.47
N VAL A 97 1.56 11.45 0.07
CA VAL A 97 0.58 12.22 0.86
C VAL A 97 -0.81 11.90 0.34
N ASP A 98 -1.78 11.64 1.23
CA ASP A 98 -3.17 11.49 0.80
C ASP A 98 -3.75 12.86 0.46
N LEU A 99 -3.66 13.23 -0.83
CA LEU A 99 -4.16 14.51 -1.35
C LEU A 99 -5.69 14.66 -1.25
N ASP A 100 -6.43 13.57 -1.00
CA ASP A 100 -7.89 13.63 -0.82
C ASP A 100 -8.27 14.09 0.61
N HIS A 101 -7.34 14.12 1.57
CA HIS A 101 -7.60 14.65 2.92
C HIS A 101 -7.44 16.17 3.05
N SER A 102 -6.95 16.86 2.01
CA SER A 102 -6.79 18.32 2.02
C SER A 102 -7.99 19.10 1.46
N THR A 103 -9.07 18.41 1.07
CA THR A 103 -10.27 19.05 0.44
C THR A 103 -11.47 19.28 1.37
N GLU A 104 -11.35 19.02 2.69
CA GLU A 104 -12.42 19.32 3.67
C GLU A 104 -12.19 20.61 4.48
N GLY A 105 -11.38 21.56 3.96
CA GLY A 105 -11.06 22.79 4.70
C GLY A 105 -10.93 24.04 3.83
N ASN A 106 -12.03 24.50 3.22
CA ASN A 106 -12.40 25.93 3.03
C ASN A 106 -13.44 26.11 1.93
N HIS A 107 -14.70 25.80 2.23
CA HIS A 107 -15.86 26.46 1.61
C HIS A 107 -16.75 26.95 2.75
N HIS A 108 -16.32 28.03 3.41
CA HIS A 108 -17.23 28.84 4.22
C HIS A 108 -17.84 29.89 3.29
N GLY A 109 -19.18 29.80 3.15
CA GLY A 109 -20.00 30.86 2.57
C GLY A 109 -20.21 32.04 3.51
#